data_AF-A0A3A5QX57-F1
#
_entry.id   AF-A0A3A5QX57-F1
#
_cell.length_a   1.000
_cell.length_b   1.000
_cell.length_c   1.000
_cell.angle_alpha   90.00
_cell.angle_beta   90.00
_cell.angle_gamma   90.00
#
_symmetry.space_group_name_H-M   'P 1'
#
loop_
_entity.id
_entity.type
_entity.pdbx_description
1 polymer ?
#
loop_
_entity_poly.entity_id
_entity_poly.type
_entity_poly.pdbx_seq_one_letter_code
_entity_poly.pdbx_strand_id
1 'polypeptide(L)'
;MKKILILPLLLFFLIQGSMAQTPKWVEKAKRAVFSVVTYDKNDKMLNTGNGFFVSEDGLALSDYTLFKGAERAVVITSEGKQMPVSLILGANDMYDVIKFRVAITEKKVPALIVAKTAPAVGADAWMLPYSTQKSIACVTGKVKEVSKVAGEYHYYTLGMQMKDKMVSCPVMNAEGQVFGIAQKSSGIDTVTTCYAAGAAFAMAQKISALSLGDAALKKIGIRKGLPETEDQALVYLFMASSSLSGDDYEKLLDDFIRQFPANADGYLRRANYYAAKGKDDQAWYDKAVADFNQALKVAQKKDDVYYNIGKLMYAYQLSKPEKTYKDWTYDTALQNVRQAIAIDPLPIYIQMEGDILFAQQDYAGALAAYEKVNASNIASPATFFSAAKTKELAKGDPKEVVALMDSCIARCPQPITADFAPYLLERAQMNMNAGQPRNAMLDYDAYHTAVKGEVNDVFYYYREQAALKARQFQRALDDIVKAIEMNPTDLTYQAEHAVVNLRVGRYEEAIQILNNILKADPKYAEAYRLLGLCQIQLKKTDEACGNFKKAKELGDPNVDELITKYCK
;
A
#
# COMPACT_ATOMS: atom_id res chain seq x y z
N MET A 1 77.21 19.09 -82.09
CA MET A 1 77.34 18.42 -80.77
C MET A 1 76.69 19.34 -79.74
N LYS A 2 75.83 18.99 -78.77
CA LYS A 2 75.28 17.74 -78.25
C LYS A 2 74.01 18.10 -77.45
N LYS A 3 72.92 17.39 -77.74
CA LYS A 3 71.98 16.72 -76.81
C LYS A 3 71.07 17.52 -75.85
N ILE A 4 69.78 17.36 -76.16
CA ILE A 4 68.56 17.35 -75.34
C ILE A 4 68.74 16.63 -73.99
N LEU A 5 68.14 17.14 -72.90
CA LEU A 5 67.43 16.29 -71.92
C LEU A 5 66.40 17.08 -71.08
N ILE A 6 65.35 16.34 -70.73
CA ILE A 6 64.03 16.64 -70.17
C ILE A 6 64.03 16.91 -68.64
N LEU A 7 62.98 17.64 -68.22
CA LEU A 7 62.39 17.91 -66.89
C LEU A 7 62.44 16.74 -65.86
N PRO A 8 62.24 17.01 -64.54
CA PRO A 8 60.86 16.88 -64.04
C PRO A 8 60.40 17.97 -63.05
N LEU A 9 59.08 18.18 -63.12
CA LEU A 9 58.22 19.06 -62.32
C LEU A 9 58.01 18.44 -60.92
N LEU A 10 58.22 19.19 -59.84
CA LEU A 10 57.83 18.81 -58.48
C LEU A 10 56.75 19.80 -57.98
N LEU A 11 55.50 19.36 -58.14
CA LEU A 11 54.29 19.98 -57.58
C LEU A 11 54.24 19.67 -56.07
N PHE A 12 54.56 20.65 -55.23
CA PHE A 12 54.17 20.63 -53.82
C PHE A 12 52.70 21.06 -53.71
N PHE A 13 51.79 20.09 -53.65
CA PHE A 13 50.42 20.30 -53.21
C PHE A 13 50.42 20.65 -51.72
N LEU A 14 50.18 21.92 -51.39
CA LEU A 14 49.70 22.32 -50.07
C LEU A 14 48.31 21.70 -49.89
N ILE A 15 48.23 20.63 -49.10
CA ILE A 15 46.96 20.13 -48.56
C ILE A 15 46.46 21.20 -47.58
N GLN A 16 45.63 22.12 -48.08
CA GLN A 16 44.73 22.89 -47.22
C GLN A 16 43.67 21.92 -46.70
N GLY A 17 43.94 21.30 -45.54
CA GLY A 17 42.88 20.70 -44.75
C GLY A 17 41.87 21.79 -44.42
N SER A 18 40.64 21.67 -44.91
CA SER A 18 39.56 22.58 -44.54
C SER A 18 39.33 22.46 -43.03
N MET A 19 39.88 23.38 -42.24
CA MET A 19 39.39 23.57 -40.88
C MET A 19 37.97 24.10 -41.01
N ALA A 20 36.98 23.24 -40.76
CA ALA A 20 35.60 23.66 -40.68
C ALA A 20 35.51 24.82 -39.66
N GLN A 21 35.06 25.98 -40.12
CA GLN A 21 34.93 27.17 -39.30
C GLN A 21 33.97 26.86 -38.15
N THR A 22 34.37 27.15 -36.90
CA THR A 22 33.55 26.87 -35.72
C THR A 22 32.18 27.56 -35.86
N PRO A 23 31.05 26.83 -35.79
CA PRO A 23 29.73 27.42 -35.97
C PRO A 23 29.46 28.54 -34.95
N LYS A 24 28.80 29.62 -35.39
CA LYS A 24 28.53 30.81 -34.55
C LYS A 24 27.76 30.50 -33.26
N TRP A 25 26.95 29.44 -33.26
CA TRP A 25 26.14 29.03 -32.11
C TRP A 25 26.95 28.38 -30.97
N VAL A 26 28.18 27.89 -31.23
CA VAL A 26 29.00 27.14 -30.26
C VAL A 26 29.27 27.94 -28.99
N GLU A 27 29.59 29.23 -29.13
CA GLU A 27 29.90 30.13 -27.99
C GLU A 27 28.73 30.31 -27.02
N LYS A 28 27.50 30.26 -27.53
CA LYS A 28 26.29 30.32 -26.71
C LYS A 28 25.94 28.94 -26.14
N ALA A 29 26.02 27.90 -26.97
CA ALA A 29 25.65 26.53 -26.61
C ALA A 29 26.54 25.95 -25.49
N LYS A 30 27.84 26.27 -25.47
CA LYS A 30 28.77 25.75 -24.45
C LYS A 30 28.39 26.13 -23.01
N ARG A 31 27.67 27.24 -22.80
CA ARG A 31 27.21 27.67 -21.47
C ARG A 31 26.11 26.78 -20.88
N ALA A 32 25.46 25.96 -21.71
CA ALA A 32 24.46 25.00 -21.27
C ALA A 32 25.08 23.69 -20.76
N VAL A 33 26.39 23.48 -20.98
CA VAL A 33 27.12 22.28 -20.54
C VAL A 33 27.71 22.51 -19.16
N PHE A 34 27.62 21.51 -18.29
CA PHE A 34 28.07 21.59 -16.91
C PHE A 34 28.74 20.29 -16.46
N SER A 35 29.46 20.37 -15.34
CA SER A 35 29.93 19.19 -14.62
C SER A 35 28.91 18.75 -13.58
N VAL A 36 28.79 17.45 -13.34
CA VAL A 36 27.95 16.87 -12.30
C VAL A 36 28.84 16.10 -11.35
N VAL A 37 28.65 16.36 -10.05
CA VAL A 37 29.34 15.66 -8.97
C VAL A 37 28.29 14.95 -8.13
N THR A 38 28.45 13.65 -7.92
CA THR A 38 27.53 12.83 -7.14
C THR A 38 28.14 12.37 -5.83
N TYR A 39 27.31 12.18 -4.81
CA TYR A 39 27.72 11.89 -3.44
C TYR A 39 26.88 10.74 -2.87
N ASP A 40 27.50 9.92 -2.03
CA ASP A 40 26.81 8.87 -1.28
C ASP A 40 26.13 9.41 -0.01
N LYS A 41 25.54 8.51 0.78
CA LYS A 41 24.86 8.80 2.05
C LYS A 41 25.74 9.44 3.12
N ASN A 42 27.07 9.35 3.00
CA ASN A 42 28.03 9.92 3.93
C ASN A 42 28.65 11.20 3.38
N ASP A 43 28.04 11.81 2.36
CA ASP A 43 28.55 12.97 1.62
C ASP A 43 29.93 12.74 0.98
N LYS A 44 30.34 11.49 0.77
CA LYS A 44 31.57 11.17 0.03
C LYS A 44 31.31 11.26 -1.46
N MET A 45 32.19 11.96 -2.17
CA MET A 45 32.14 12.04 -3.64
C MET A 45 32.24 10.63 -4.25
N LEU A 46 31.26 10.27 -5.07
CA LEU A 46 31.18 9.01 -5.80
C LEU A 46 31.80 9.14 -7.18
N ASN A 47 31.20 9.99 -8.01
CA ASN A 47 31.58 10.13 -9.41
C ASN A 47 31.58 11.62 -9.82
N THR A 48 32.30 11.91 -10.90
CA THR A 48 32.25 13.21 -11.59
C THR A 48 32.08 12.98 -13.08
N GLY A 49 31.10 13.64 -13.67
CA GLY A 49 30.77 13.54 -15.09
C GLY A 49 30.31 14.89 -15.65
N ASN A 50 29.67 14.84 -16.80
CA ASN A 50 29.13 16.02 -17.47
C ASN A 50 27.63 15.85 -17.73
N GLY A 51 26.95 16.96 -17.93
CA GLY A 51 25.60 16.98 -18.46
C GLY A 51 25.32 18.31 -19.12
N PHE A 52 24.09 18.50 -19.56
CA PHE A 52 23.68 19.76 -20.16
C PHE A 52 22.21 20.06 -19.93
N PHE A 53 21.90 21.35 -19.92
CA PHE A 53 20.53 21.85 -19.82
C PHE A 53 19.84 21.77 -21.18
N VAL A 54 18.57 21.37 -21.14
CA VAL A 54 17.67 21.26 -22.30
C VAL A 54 16.41 22.12 -22.16
N SER A 55 16.35 22.91 -21.09
CA SER A 55 15.31 23.90 -20.83
C SER A 55 15.84 25.02 -19.94
N GLU A 56 15.22 26.19 -20.01
CA GLU A 56 15.63 27.35 -19.23
C GLU A 56 15.26 27.23 -17.74
N ASP A 57 14.34 26.32 -17.37
CA ASP A 57 13.91 26.04 -15.99
C ASP A 57 14.68 24.87 -15.34
N GLY A 58 15.83 24.49 -15.91
CA GLY A 58 16.76 23.55 -15.26
C GLY A 58 16.52 22.07 -15.53
N LEU A 59 15.70 21.68 -16.53
CA LEU A 59 15.69 20.31 -17.05
C LEU A 59 17.03 19.99 -17.70
N ALA A 60 17.57 18.82 -17.39
CA ALA A 60 18.90 18.41 -17.77
C ALA A 60 18.99 16.93 -18.13
N LEU A 61 20.01 16.60 -18.93
CA LEU A 61 20.33 15.24 -19.36
C LEU A 61 21.79 14.89 -19.02
N SER A 62 22.03 13.62 -18.72
CA SER A 62 23.34 13.01 -18.46
C SER A 62 23.27 11.49 -18.69
N ASP A 63 24.37 10.78 -18.42
CA ASP A 63 24.38 9.33 -18.23
C ASP A 63 23.80 8.92 -16.87
N TYR A 64 23.18 7.74 -16.84
CA TYR A 64 22.58 7.15 -15.63
C TYR A 64 23.65 6.66 -14.64
N THR A 65 24.74 6.09 -15.16
CA THR A 65 25.82 5.48 -14.38
C THR A 65 26.41 6.46 -13.36
N LEU A 66 26.51 7.74 -13.71
CA LEU A 66 26.94 8.82 -12.83
C LEU A 66 26.13 8.91 -11.53
N PHE A 67 24.83 8.64 -11.60
CA PHE A 67 23.87 8.76 -10.50
C PHE A 67 23.63 7.45 -9.74
N LYS A 68 24.15 6.32 -10.23
CA LYS A 68 24.00 5.03 -9.57
C LYS A 68 24.67 5.06 -8.18
N GLY A 69 23.88 4.82 -7.15
CA GLY A 69 24.28 4.88 -5.74
C GLY A 69 24.30 6.30 -5.14
N ALA A 70 23.96 7.33 -5.91
CA ALA A 70 24.02 8.71 -5.45
C ALA A 70 22.81 9.07 -4.59
N GLU A 71 23.05 9.61 -3.40
CA GLU A 71 22.04 10.20 -2.52
C GLU A 71 21.87 11.70 -2.78
N ARG A 72 22.92 12.34 -3.31
CA ARG A 72 22.94 13.76 -3.65
C ARG A 72 23.76 13.99 -4.91
N ALA A 73 23.35 14.98 -5.71
CA ALA A 73 24.14 15.44 -6.85
C ALA A 73 24.14 16.96 -6.95
N VAL A 74 25.25 17.51 -7.43
CA VAL A 74 25.45 18.95 -7.63
C VAL A 74 25.95 19.20 -9.04
N VAL A 75 25.30 20.13 -9.71
CA VAL A 75 25.71 20.67 -11.01
C VAL A 75 26.64 21.85 -10.81
N ILE A 76 27.76 21.88 -11.54
CA ILE A 76 28.72 22.97 -11.57
C ILE A 76 28.74 23.55 -13.00
N THR A 77 28.17 24.73 -13.16
CA THR A 77 28.09 25.42 -14.46
C THR A 77 29.47 25.84 -14.98
N SER A 78 29.55 26.22 -16.27
CA SER A 78 30.78 26.80 -16.84
C SER A 78 31.24 28.09 -16.13
N GLU A 79 30.35 28.74 -15.39
CA GLU A 79 30.63 29.94 -14.58
C GLU A 79 31.04 29.58 -13.13
N GLY A 80 31.13 28.29 -12.78
CA GLY A 80 31.49 27.82 -11.45
C GLY A 80 30.34 27.82 -10.42
N LYS A 81 29.12 28.20 -10.81
CA LYS A 81 27.95 28.15 -9.92
C LYS A 81 27.56 26.71 -9.63
N GLN A 82 27.35 26.42 -8.35
CA GLN A 82 26.89 25.11 -7.85
C GLN A 82 25.38 25.13 -7.62
N MET A 83 24.67 24.16 -8.19
CA MET A 83 23.22 24.03 -8.06
C MET A 83 22.85 22.57 -7.78
N PRO A 84 22.01 22.29 -6.78
CA PRO A 84 21.66 20.92 -6.44
C PRO A 84 20.70 20.31 -7.48
N VAL A 85 20.88 19.02 -7.75
CA VAL A 85 19.87 18.22 -8.45
C VAL A 85 18.71 17.99 -7.50
N SER A 86 17.51 18.43 -7.88
CA SER A 86 16.33 18.37 -7.03
C SER A 86 15.51 17.11 -7.22
N LEU A 87 15.35 16.64 -8.46
CA LEU A 87 14.51 15.49 -8.80
C LEU A 87 15.11 14.67 -9.95
N ILE A 88 15.00 13.34 -9.84
CA ILE A 88 15.14 12.43 -10.98
C ILE A 88 13.79 12.29 -11.67
N LEU A 89 13.75 12.52 -12.97
CA LEU A 89 12.52 12.54 -13.77
C LEU A 89 12.38 11.32 -14.68
N GLY A 90 13.39 10.46 -14.75
CA GLY A 90 13.37 9.21 -15.50
C GLY A 90 14.79 8.76 -15.83
N ALA A 91 14.99 7.46 -15.95
CA ALA A 91 16.29 6.89 -16.28
C ALA A 91 16.13 5.59 -17.06
N ASN A 92 17.16 5.24 -17.83
CA ASN A 92 17.28 3.94 -18.48
C ASN A 92 18.73 3.47 -18.34
N ASP A 93 18.93 2.34 -17.65
CA ASP A 93 20.28 1.82 -17.38
C ASP A 93 20.88 1.11 -18.59
N MET A 94 20.07 0.46 -19.43
CA MET A 94 20.51 -0.22 -20.65
C MET A 94 21.15 0.73 -21.67
N TYR A 95 20.54 1.90 -21.90
CA TYR A 95 21.10 2.93 -22.79
C TYR A 95 21.85 4.02 -22.03
N ASP A 96 22.04 3.86 -20.72
CA ASP A 96 22.80 4.74 -19.85
C ASP A 96 22.41 6.23 -20.01
N VAL A 97 21.13 6.53 -19.84
CA VAL A 97 20.59 7.91 -19.91
C VAL A 97 19.75 8.26 -18.70
N ILE A 98 19.80 9.51 -18.28
CA ILE A 98 18.99 10.04 -17.19
C ILE A 98 18.46 11.44 -17.50
N LYS A 99 17.21 11.69 -17.13
CA LYS A 99 16.56 13.00 -17.13
C LYS A 99 16.36 13.46 -15.69
N PHE A 100 16.79 14.68 -15.37
CA PHE A 100 16.68 15.21 -14.01
C PHE A 100 16.43 16.72 -14.01
N ARG A 101 15.97 17.21 -12.86
CA ARG A 101 15.73 18.64 -12.59
C ARG A 101 16.84 19.18 -11.70
N VAL A 102 17.33 20.35 -12.04
CA VAL A 102 18.24 21.13 -11.20
C VAL A 102 17.45 22.26 -10.52
N ALA A 103 17.64 22.46 -9.23
CA ALA A 103 17.12 23.64 -8.55
C ALA A 103 18.00 24.84 -8.90
N ILE A 104 17.60 25.56 -9.95
CA ILE A 104 18.35 26.72 -10.44
C ILE A 104 18.27 27.87 -9.45
N THR A 105 19.39 28.58 -9.28
CA THR A 105 19.47 29.77 -8.42
C THR A 105 19.16 31.07 -9.17
N GLU A 106 18.97 30.96 -10.49
CA GLU A 106 18.71 32.08 -11.39
C GLU A 106 17.31 31.97 -12.00
N LYS A 107 16.83 33.06 -12.61
CA LYS A 107 15.52 33.06 -13.28
C LYS A 107 15.48 32.08 -14.47
N LYS A 108 16.60 31.93 -15.17
CA LYS A 108 16.77 31.05 -16.35
C LYS A 108 18.21 30.59 -16.45
N VAL A 109 18.42 29.36 -16.91
CA VAL A 109 19.75 28.85 -17.30
C VAL A 109 19.87 28.73 -18.82
N PRO A 110 21.09 28.79 -19.39
CA PRO A 110 21.31 28.49 -20.80
C PRO A 110 20.86 27.07 -21.12
N ALA A 111 20.20 26.86 -22.26
CA ALA A 111 19.63 25.56 -22.63
C ALA A 111 19.85 25.23 -24.10
N LEU A 112 20.00 23.93 -24.39
CA LEU A 112 20.08 23.39 -25.73
C LEU A 112 18.71 22.93 -26.23
N ILE A 113 18.45 23.16 -27.51
CA ILE A 113 17.23 22.68 -28.16
C ILE A 113 17.47 21.24 -28.61
N VAL A 114 16.63 20.31 -28.18
CA VAL A 114 16.70 18.90 -28.60
C VAL A 114 16.21 18.77 -30.05
N ALA A 115 17.00 18.12 -30.89
CA ALA A 115 16.68 17.88 -32.29
C ALA A 115 15.44 16.99 -32.41
N LYS A 116 14.49 17.39 -33.28
CA LYS A 116 13.25 16.64 -33.54
C LYS A 116 13.46 15.47 -34.51
N THR A 117 14.48 15.54 -35.35
CA THR A 117 14.78 14.57 -36.40
C THR A 117 16.23 14.10 -36.25
N ALA A 118 16.46 12.81 -36.49
CA ALA A 118 17.81 12.27 -36.52
C ALA A 118 18.62 12.88 -37.67
N PRO A 119 19.92 13.19 -37.48
CA PRO A 119 20.80 13.58 -38.57
C PRO A 119 21.01 12.43 -39.56
N ALA A 120 21.22 12.77 -40.84
CA ALA A 120 21.54 11.78 -41.87
C ALA A 120 22.95 11.19 -41.69
N VAL A 121 23.17 9.96 -42.16
CA VAL A 121 24.52 9.39 -42.26
C VAL A 121 25.40 10.28 -43.14
N GLY A 122 26.61 10.59 -42.66
CA GLY A 122 27.56 11.50 -43.31
C GLY A 122 27.43 12.98 -42.89
N ALA A 123 26.37 13.34 -42.16
CA ALA A 123 26.17 14.69 -41.64
C ALA A 123 27.28 15.07 -40.65
N ASP A 124 27.60 16.37 -40.59
CA ASP A 124 28.56 16.90 -39.63
C ASP A 124 27.98 16.91 -38.21
N ALA A 125 28.84 16.62 -37.24
CA ALA A 125 28.49 16.57 -35.84
C ALA A 125 29.56 17.28 -34.98
N TRP A 126 29.09 17.99 -33.95
CA TRP A 126 29.93 18.75 -33.02
C TRP A 126 29.65 18.31 -31.59
N MET A 127 30.66 17.81 -30.89
CA MET A 127 30.57 17.56 -29.45
C MET A 127 31.07 18.79 -28.68
N LEU A 128 30.36 19.17 -27.61
CA LEU A 128 30.68 20.31 -26.77
C LEU A 128 31.21 19.85 -25.39
N PRO A 129 32.53 19.80 -25.16
CA PRO A 129 33.09 19.46 -23.86
C PRO A 129 32.77 20.52 -22.79
N TYR A 130 32.55 20.09 -21.56
CA TYR A 130 32.56 20.99 -20.40
C TYR A 130 33.94 21.62 -20.22
N SER A 131 34.00 22.93 -19.99
CA SER A 131 35.21 23.62 -19.56
C SER A 131 34.90 24.98 -18.94
N THR A 132 35.74 25.38 -18.00
CA THR A 132 35.73 26.68 -17.32
C THR A 132 36.66 27.71 -18.00
N GLN A 133 37.36 27.32 -19.08
CA GLN A 133 38.29 28.18 -19.82
C GLN A 133 37.58 28.92 -20.95
N LYS A 134 38.06 30.14 -21.29
CA LYS A 134 37.45 31.01 -22.31
C LYS A 134 37.46 30.41 -23.73
N SER A 135 38.52 29.68 -24.11
CA SER A 135 38.66 29.04 -25.41
C SER A 135 38.44 27.53 -25.29
N ILE A 136 37.41 27.00 -25.96
CA ILE A 136 37.14 25.57 -26.03
C ILE A 136 37.12 25.17 -27.50
N ALA A 137 37.98 24.23 -27.88
CA ALA A 137 37.88 23.58 -29.17
C ALA A 137 36.74 22.55 -29.09
N CYS A 138 35.66 22.76 -29.86
CA CYS A 138 34.66 21.71 -30.06
C CYS A 138 35.31 20.52 -30.79
N VAL A 139 34.87 19.30 -30.47
CA VAL A 139 35.30 18.12 -31.22
C VAL A 139 34.36 17.94 -32.39
N THR A 140 34.90 17.89 -33.60
CA THR A 140 34.13 17.74 -34.83
C THR A 140 34.28 16.35 -35.42
N GLY A 141 33.22 15.83 -36.02
CA GLY A 141 33.26 14.58 -36.78
C GLY A 141 32.03 14.41 -37.65
N LYS A 142 31.78 13.19 -38.08
CA LYS A 142 30.62 12.84 -38.91
C LYS A 142 29.80 11.71 -38.31
N VAL A 143 28.51 11.70 -38.60
CA VAL A 143 27.62 10.57 -38.29
C VAL A 143 27.99 9.40 -39.20
N LYS A 144 28.44 8.29 -38.63
CA LYS A 144 28.78 7.05 -39.36
C LYS A 144 27.57 6.13 -39.51
N GLU A 145 26.75 6.03 -38.47
CA GLU A 145 25.57 5.15 -38.45
C GLU A 145 24.47 5.74 -37.56
N VAL A 146 23.22 5.43 -37.91
CA VAL A 146 22.03 5.75 -37.13
C VAL A 146 21.22 4.47 -36.95
N SER A 147 21.18 3.95 -35.73
CA SER A 147 20.46 2.73 -35.37
C SER A 147 19.18 3.09 -34.58
N LYS A 148 18.10 2.32 -34.73
CA LYS A 148 16.87 2.54 -33.95
C LYS A 148 16.96 1.88 -32.57
N VAL A 149 16.41 2.56 -31.57
CA VAL A 149 16.29 2.07 -30.18
C VAL A 149 14.91 2.40 -29.63
N ALA A 150 14.37 1.52 -28.79
CA ALA A 150 13.06 1.69 -28.16
C ALA A 150 11.95 2.14 -29.15
N GLY A 151 11.92 1.52 -30.33
CA GLY A 151 10.94 1.80 -31.40
C GLY A 151 11.34 2.98 -32.29
N GLU A 152 11.08 4.20 -31.85
CA GLU A 152 11.16 5.43 -32.66
C GLU A 152 12.41 6.28 -32.40
N TYR A 153 13.18 5.95 -31.36
CA TYR A 153 14.36 6.71 -30.98
C TYR A 153 15.62 6.16 -31.67
N HIS A 154 16.72 6.87 -31.51
CA HIS A 154 17.95 6.62 -32.26
C HIS A 154 19.18 6.51 -31.35
N TYR A 155 20.13 5.72 -31.80
CA TYR A 155 21.46 5.54 -31.26
C TYR A 155 22.47 5.79 -32.39
N TYR A 156 23.57 6.46 -32.09
CA TYR A 156 24.45 6.99 -33.12
C TYR A 156 25.86 6.45 -32.99
N THR A 157 26.44 6.07 -34.13
CA THR A 157 27.88 5.83 -34.26
C THR A 157 28.51 7.04 -34.92
N LEU A 158 29.54 7.61 -34.31
CA LEU A 158 30.15 8.86 -34.70
C LEU A 158 31.64 8.66 -35.03
N GLY A 159 32.08 9.19 -36.15
CA GLY A 159 33.50 9.28 -36.53
C GLY A 159 34.14 10.49 -35.90
N MET A 160 34.41 10.43 -34.60
CA MET A 160 35.04 11.50 -33.82
C MET A 160 35.89 10.92 -32.70
N GLN A 161 37.01 11.57 -32.39
CA GLN A 161 37.87 11.18 -31.27
C GLN A 161 37.31 11.71 -29.95
N MET A 162 37.12 10.82 -28.98
CA MET A 162 36.56 11.18 -27.67
C MET A 162 37.57 10.88 -26.55
N LYS A 163 37.73 11.81 -25.60
CA LYS A 163 38.51 11.59 -24.37
C LYS A 163 37.57 11.18 -23.23
N ASP A 164 38.09 10.49 -22.21
CA ASP A 164 37.30 10.05 -21.05
C ASP A 164 36.49 11.18 -20.38
N LYS A 165 37.05 12.39 -20.32
CA LYS A 165 36.38 13.58 -19.75
C LYS A 165 35.23 14.14 -20.60
N MET A 166 34.96 13.56 -21.77
CA MET A 166 33.91 14.03 -22.69
C MET A 166 32.64 13.16 -22.64
N VAL A 167 32.58 12.15 -21.77
CA VAL A 167 31.36 11.37 -21.55
C VAL A 167 30.22 12.30 -21.12
N SER A 168 29.04 12.04 -21.65
CA SER A 168 27.80 12.78 -21.41
C SER A 168 27.77 14.22 -21.93
N CYS A 169 28.77 14.61 -22.72
CA CYS A 169 28.74 15.88 -23.44
C CYS A 169 27.71 15.83 -24.58
N PRO A 170 27.02 16.95 -24.87
CA PRO A 170 26.03 16.99 -25.93
C PRO A 170 26.70 16.93 -27.31
N VAL A 171 26.06 16.20 -28.22
CA VAL A 171 26.41 16.11 -29.64
C VAL A 171 25.36 16.88 -30.46
N MET A 172 25.84 17.82 -31.25
CA MET A 172 25.06 18.85 -31.93
C MET A 172 25.07 18.66 -33.44
N ASN A 173 23.96 19.02 -34.11
CA ASN A 173 23.89 19.13 -35.57
C ASN A 173 24.32 20.54 -36.06
N ALA A 174 24.27 20.76 -37.36
CA ALA A 174 24.70 22.03 -37.99
C ALA A 174 23.84 23.23 -37.55
N GLU A 175 22.58 22.97 -37.20
CA GLU A 175 21.61 23.96 -36.73
C GLU A 175 21.81 24.33 -35.24
N GLY A 176 22.74 23.67 -34.54
CA GLY A 176 22.99 23.91 -33.12
C GLY A 176 21.95 23.27 -32.19
N GLN A 177 21.29 22.21 -32.64
CA GLN A 177 20.38 21.38 -31.86
C GLN A 177 21.11 20.13 -31.35
N VAL A 178 20.84 19.72 -30.12
CA VAL A 178 21.42 18.51 -29.54
C VAL A 178 20.64 17.27 -29.99
N PHE A 179 21.31 16.32 -30.63
CA PHE A 179 20.68 15.07 -31.07
C PHE A 179 21.15 13.86 -30.27
N GLY A 180 22.31 13.93 -29.60
CA GLY A 180 22.89 12.82 -28.86
C GLY A 180 23.62 13.22 -27.58
N ILE A 181 23.78 12.24 -26.69
CA ILE A 181 24.56 12.28 -25.45
C ILE A 181 25.76 11.37 -25.67
N ALA A 182 26.98 11.93 -25.65
CA ALA A 182 28.20 11.18 -25.97
C ALA A 182 28.47 10.06 -24.95
N GLN A 183 28.81 8.87 -25.45
CA GLN A 183 29.09 7.67 -24.66
C GLN A 183 30.43 7.07 -25.06
N LYS A 184 31.08 6.43 -24.08
CA LYS A 184 32.36 5.75 -24.31
C LYS A 184 32.17 4.57 -25.26
N SER A 185 33.16 4.35 -26.14
CA SER A 185 33.17 3.21 -27.05
C SER A 185 33.30 1.89 -26.28
N SER A 186 32.38 0.96 -26.54
CA SER A 186 32.43 -0.44 -26.10
C SER A 186 33.01 -1.37 -27.18
N GLY A 187 33.39 -0.83 -28.34
CA GLY A 187 33.89 -1.58 -29.50
C GLY A 187 35.42 -1.67 -29.58
N ILE A 188 35.93 -2.36 -30.61
CA ILE A 188 37.36 -2.62 -30.82
C ILE A 188 38.13 -1.32 -31.16
N ASP A 189 37.51 -0.39 -31.89
CA ASP A 189 38.07 0.94 -32.17
C ASP A 189 37.51 1.98 -31.19
N THR A 190 38.28 2.26 -30.15
CA THR A 190 37.99 3.27 -29.12
C THR A 190 38.67 4.61 -29.40
N VAL A 191 39.47 4.70 -30.47
CA VAL A 191 40.31 5.87 -30.75
C VAL A 191 39.65 6.81 -31.75
N THR A 192 38.99 6.28 -32.79
CA THR A 192 38.38 7.11 -33.86
C THR A 192 36.86 7.08 -33.91
N THR A 193 36.25 6.26 -33.05
CA THR A 193 34.80 6.04 -33.04
C THR A 193 34.24 6.29 -31.63
N CYS A 194 33.16 7.05 -31.58
CA CYS A 194 32.40 7.40 -30.38
C CYS A 194 30.93 7.03 -30.62
N TYR A 195 30.18 6.73 -29.55
CA TYR A 195 28.74 6.50 -29.65
C TYR A 195 27.96 7.61 -28.97
N ALA A 196 26.68 7.74 -29.30
CA ALA A 196 25.80 8.61 -28.57
C ALA A 196 24.38 8.03 -28.44
N ALA A 197 23.85 8.04 -27.22
CA ALA A 197 22.44 7.79 -26.98
C ALA A 197 21.62 9.00 -27.44
N GLY A 198 20.45 8.78 -28.04
CA GLY A 198 19.63 9.88 -28.52
C GLY A 198 19.15 10.81 -27.41
N ALA A 199 19.37 12.11 -27.57
CA ALA A 199 18.88 13.11 -26.61
C ALA A 199 17.34 13.12 -26.52
N ALA A 200 16.66 12.84 -27.64
CA ALA A 200 15.21 12.65 -27.66
C ALA A 200 14.76 11.43 -26.81
N PHE A 201 15.54 10.34 -26.80
CA PHE A 201 15.25 9.18 -25.95
C PHE A 201 15.41 9.50 -24.47
N ALA A 202 16.50 10.20 -24.12
CA ALA A 202 16.74 10.65 -22.76
C ALA A 202 15.63 11.61 -22.29
N MET A 203 15.15 12.51 -23.16
CA MET A 203 14.00 13.38 -22.89
C MET A 203 12.69 12.60 -22.65
N ALA A 204 12.48 11.51 -23.38
CA ALA A 204 11.29 10.68 -23.28
C ALA A 204 11.23 9.86 -21.99
N GLN A 205 12.34 9.72 -21.26
CA GLN A 205 12.33 9.06 -19.95
C GLN A 205 11.40 9.81 -19.00
N LYS A 206 10.54 9.10 -18.29
CA LYS A 206 9.55 9.71 -17.38
C LYS A 206 9.35 8.86 -16.15
N ILE A 207 8.89 9.48 -15.07
CA ILE A 207 8.32 8.76 -13.93
C ILE A 207 6.93 8.27 -14.34
N SER A 208 6.64 7.02 -14.01
CA SER A 208 5.32 6.40 -14.19
C SER A 208 4.85 5.86 -12.84
N ALA A 209 3.59 5.44 -12.77
CA ALA A 209 3.04 4.75 -11.60
C ALA A 209 3.94 3.60 -11.10
N LEU A 210 4.60 2.88 -12.02
CA LEU A 210 5.43 1.71 -11.70
C LEU A 210 6.87 2.07 -11.31
N SER A 211 7.27 3.35 -11.39
CA SER A 211 8.65 3.78 -11.14
C SER A 211 9.12 3.57 -9.70
N LEU A 212 8.21 3.40 -8.73
CA LEU A 212 8.57 2.97 -7.37
C LEU A 212 9.17 1.56 -7.34
N GLY A 213 8.80 0.70 -8.29
CA GLY A 213 9.30 -0.67 -8.43
C GLY A 213 10.53 -0.78 -9.33
N ASP A 214 10.87 0.27 -10.09
CA ASP A 214 11.92 0.25 -11.11
C ASP A 214 13.32 0.05 -10.50
N ALA A 215 14.02 -0.98 -10.98
CA ALA A 215 15.31 -1.39 -10.42
C ALA A 215 16.45 -0.40 -10.70
N ALA A 216 16.37 0.39 -11.79
CA ALA A 216 17.36 1.42 -12.09
C ALA A 216 17.12 2.64 -11.19
N LEU A 217 15.88 3.11 -11.08
CA LEU A 217 15.53 4.26 -10.25
C LEU A 217 15.73 4.00 -8.75
N LYS A 218 15.52 2.77 -8.28
CA LYS A 218 15.80 2.36 -6.89
C LYS A 218 17.28 2.44 -6.51
N LYS A 219 18.19 2.35 -7.47
CA LYS A 219 19.64 2.45 -7.22
C LYS A 219 20.10 3.90 -7.05
N ILE A 220 19.24 4.88 -7.28
CA ILE A 220 19.53 6.29 -7.05
C ILE A 220 18.81 6.68 -5.76
N GLY A 221 19.48 7.33 -4.82
CA GLY A 221 18.89 7.81 -3.56
C GLY A 221 18.24 9.20 -3.67
N ILE A 222 18.62 9.99 -4.68
CA ILE A 222 17.98 11.28 -4.99
C ILE A 222 16.48 11.11 -5.22
N ARG A 223 15.67 12.04 -4.72
CA ARG A 223 14.20 12.06 -4.84
C ARG A 223 13.75 12.00 -6.30
N LYS A 224 12.62 11.34 -6.55
CA LYS A 224 12.02 11.19 -7.89
C LYS A 224 10.92 12.22 -8.04
N GLY A 225 10.74 12.74 -9.25
CA GLY A 225 9.58 13.55 -9.58
C GLY A 225 8.30 12.71 -9.63
N LEU A 226 7.21 13.37 -10.00
CA LEU A 226 5.91 12.73 -10.21
C LEU A 226 5.68 12.42 -11.69
N PRO A 227 4.79 11.46 -11.99
CA PRO A 227 4.22 11.35 -13.32
C PRO A 227 3.60 12.67 -13.80
N GLU A 228 3.62 12.89 -15.12
CA GLU A 228 3.20 14.16 -15.72
C GLU A 228 1.67 14.32 -15.74
N THR A 229 0.92 13.21 -15.80
CA THR A 229 -0.55 13.19 -15.83
C THR A 229 -1.13 12.91 -14.45
N GLU A 230 -2.24 13.57 -14.13
CA GLU A 230 -2.95 13.47 -12.84
C GLU A 230 -3.27 12.01 -12.45
N ASP A 231 -3.88 11.23 -13.34
CA ASP A 231 -4.26 9.83 -13.05
C ASP A 231 -3.05 8.96 -12.68
N GLN A 232 -1.95 9.06 -13.43
CA GLN A 232 -0.74 8.31 -13.12
C GLN A 232 -0.10 8.77 -11.81
N ALA A 233 -0.16 10.07 -11.51
CA ALA A 233 0.35 10.62 -10.27
C ALA A 233 -0.48 10.17 -9.06
N LEU A 234 -1.80 10.05 -9.19
CA LEU A 234 -2.67 9.48 -8.14
C LEU A 234 -2.35 8.01 -7.85
N VAL A 235 -2.15 7.19 -8.89
CA VAL A 235 -1.71 5.80 -8.72
C VAL A 235 -0.33 5.74 -8.07
N TYR A 236 0.58 6.63 -8.49
CA TYR A 236 1.91 6.73 -7.88
C TYR A 236 1.84 7.08 -6.38
N LEU A 237 1.00 8.05 -5.99
CA LEU A 237 0.77 8.37 -4.58
C LEU A 237 0.23 7.17 -3.79
N PHE A 238 -0.73 6.43 -4.35
CA PHE A 238 -1.28 5.24 -3.71
C PHE A 238 -0.21 4.17 -3.47
N MET A 239 0.65 3.91 -4.45
CA MET A 239 1.76 2.96 -4.29
C MET A 239 2.84 3.47 -3.32
N ALA A 240 3.05 4.79 -3.28
CA ALA A 240 4.05 5.43 -2.43
C ALA A 240 3.68 5.38 -0.94
N SER A 241 2.38 5.42 -0.59
CA SER A 241 1.94 5.54 0.80
C SER A 241 2.38 4.38 1.71
N SER A 242 2.60 3.19 1.14
CA SER A 242 3.12 2.03 1.87
C SER A 242 4.62 1.77 1.66
N SER A 243 5.26 2.50 0.73
CA SER A 243 6.62 2.22 0.26
C SER A 243 7.64 3.27 0.73
N LEU A 244 7.20 4.49 1.01
CA LEU A 244 8.06 5.59 1.45
C LEU A 244 8.00 5.79 2.97
N SER A 245 9.03 6.45 3.49
CA SER A 245 9.00 6.99 4.86
C SER A 245 7.91 8.06 4.99
N GLY A 246 7.44 8.31 6.22
CA GLY A 246 6.40 9.31 6.46
C GLY A 246 6.79 10.71 5.97
N ASP A 247 8.04 11.12 6.18
CA ASP A 247 8.50 12.47 5.82
C ASP A 247 8.72 12.62 4.30
N ASP A 248 9.14 11.55 3.61
CA ASP A 248 9.28 11.56 2.16
C ASP A 248 7.91 11.52 1.46
N TYR A 249 6.95 10.81 2.05
CA TYR A 249 5.58 10.81 1.57
C TYR A 249 4.90 12.18 1.74
N GLU A 250 5.14 12.89 2.84
CA GLU A 250 4.66 14.27 3.02
C GLU A 250 5.17 15.19 1.90
N LYS A 251 6.48 15.17 1.63
CA LYS A 251 7.07 15.96 0.55
C LYS A 251 6.49 15.60 -0.81
N LEU A 252 6.20 14.32 -1.05
CA LEU A 252 5.59 13.86 -2.30
C LEU A 252 4.15 14.39 -2.46
N LEU A 253 3.37 14.44 -1.37
CA LEU A 253 2.04 15.04 -1.36
C LEU A 253 2.10 16.55 -1.65
N ASP A 254 3.07 17.26 -1.07
CA ASP A 254 3.29 18.68 -1.36
C ASP A 254 3.65 18.91 -2.83
N ASP A 255 4.51 18.06 -3.40
CA ASP A 255 4.88 18.11 -4.81
C ASP A 255 3.65 17.83 -5.71
N PHE A 256 2.79 16.87 -5.33
CA PHE A 256 1.56 16.57 -6.05
C PHE A 256 0.60 17.75 -6.05
N ILE A 257 0.34 18.35 -4.90
CA ILE A 257 -0.57 19.50 -4.77
C ILE A 257 -0.02 20.72 -5.54
N ARG A 258 1.31 20.90 -5.56
CA ARG A 258 1.92 21.96 -6.37
C ARG A 258 1.73 21.74 -7.87
N GLN A 259 1.80 20.49 -8.32
CA GLN A 259 1.63 20.13 -9.74
C GLN A 259 0.15 20.10 -10.17
N PHE A 260 -0.74 19.65 -9.29
CA PHE A 260 -2.17 19.49 -9.53
C PHE A 260 -3.02 20.23 -8.47
N PRO A 261 -2.95 21.58 -8.40
CA PRO A 261 -3.55 22.35 -7.30
C PRO A 261 -5.09 22.35 -7.28
N ALA A 262 -5.73 21.92 -8.39
CA ALA A 262 -7.18 21.80 -8.51
C ALA A 262 -7.71 20.40 -8.16
N ASN A 263 -6.85 19.44 -7.86
CA ASN A 263 -7.25 18.07 -7.53
C ASN A 263 -7.59 17.96 -6.02
N ALA A 264 -8.82 17.54 -5.71
CA ALA A 264 -9.28 17.41 -4.33
C ALA A 264 -8.61 16.24 -3.58
N ASP A 265 -8.35 15.11 -4.27
CA ASP A 265 -7.76 13.90 -3.68
C ASP A 265 -6.38 14.15 -3.10
N GLY A 266 -5.58 15.02 -3.71
CA GLY A 266 -4.27 15.43 -3.19
C GLY A 266 -4.39 16.00 -1.79
N TYR A 267 -5.30 16.97 -1.61
CA TYR A 267 -5.58 17.56 -0.30
C TYR A 267 -6.18 16.54 0.67
N LEU A 268 -7.13 15.70 0.23
CA LEU A 268 -7.72 14.65 1.08
C LEU A 268 -6.67 13.65 1.58
N ARG A 269 -5.73 13.23 0.72
CA ARG A 269 -4.63 12.32 1.09
C ARG A 269 -3.68 12.97 2.09
N ARG A 270 -3.36 14.25 1.90
CA ARG A 270 -2.50 14.99 2.84
C ARG A 270 -3.20 15.30 4.16
N ALA A 271 -4.50 15.57 4.15
CA ALA A 271 -5.30 15.68 5.36
C ALA A 271 -5.33 14.37 6.16
N ASN A 272 -5.48 13.21 5.49
CA ASN A 272 -5.38 11.90 6.13
C ASN A 272 -3.99 11.68 6.76
N TYR A 273 -2.93 12.06 6.04
CA TYR A 273 -1.56 12.00 6.57
C TYR A 273 -1.40 12.86 7.83
N TYR A 274 -1.88 14.11 7.81
CA TYR A 274 -1.84 15.01 8.95
C TYR A 274 -2.67 14.50 10.14
N ALA A 275 -3.88 13.98 9.89
CA ALA A 275 -4.71 13.40 10.94
C ALA A 275 -4.03 12.20 11.63
N ALA A 276 -3.30 11.37 10.88
CA ALA A 276 -2.53 10.27 11.45
C ALA A 276 -1.38 10.74 12.37
N LYS A 277 -0.75 11.88 12.06
CA LYS A 277 0.29 12.53 12.89
C LYS A 277 -0.27 13.29 14.10
N GLY A 278 -1.54 13.68 14.08
CA GLY A 278 -2.14 14.53 15.11
C GLY A 278 -2.31 13.88 16.49
N LYS A 279 -2.04 12.58 16.64
CA LYS A 279 -2.09 11.91 17.95
C LYS A 279 -1.16 12.57 18.97
N ASP A 280 0.00 13.03 18.54
CA ASP A 280 1.03 13.60 19.41
C ASP A 280 0.99 15.15 19.46
N ASP A 281 0.44 15.80 18.42
CA ASP A 281 0.37 17.27 18.32
C ASP A 281 -0.90 17.71 17.58
N GLN A 282 -1.76 18.45 18.27
CA GLN A 282 -3.05 18.90 17.75
C GLN A 282 -2.92 19.87 16.57
N ALA A 283 -1.79 20.55 16.40
CA ALA A 283 -1.55 21.45 15.26
C ALA A 283 -1.63 20.70 13.91
N TRP A 284 -1.39 19.39 13.90
CA TRP A 284 -1.59 18.59 12.68
C TRP A 284 -3.07 18.44 12.31
N TYR A 285 -3.98 18.40 13.27
CA TYR A 285 -5.42 18.41 12.96
C TYR A 285 -5.86 19.75 12.36
N ASP A 286 -5.25 20.87 12.77
CA ASP A 286 -5.49 22.17 12.12
C ASP A 286 -5.06 22.15 10.65
N LYS A 287 -3.90 21.55 10.33
CA LYS A 287 -3.46 21.34 8.95
C LYS A 287 -4.41 20.45 8.16
N ALA A 288 -4.90 19.36 8.77
CA ALA A 288 -5.89 18.48 8.13
C ALA A 288 -7.18 19.22 7.79
N VAL A 289 -7.70 20.04 8.71
CA VAL A 289 -8.88 20.88 8.48
C VAL A 289 -8.64 21.91 7.36
N ALA A 290 -7.44 22.51 7.29
CA ALA A 290 -7.10 23.42 6.20
C ALA A 290 -7.16 22.72 4.83
N ASP A 291 -6.65 21.49 4.74
CA ASP A 291 -6.71 20.68 3.52
C ASP A 291 -8.14 20.24 3.18
N PHE A 292 -8.99 19.91 4.17
CA PHE A 292 -10.42 19.65 3.91
C PHE A 292 -11.13 20.86 3.28
N ASN A 293 -10.90 22.05 3.83
CA ASN A 293 -11.50 23.28 3.31
C ASN A 293 -11.02 23.57 1.89
N GLN A 294 -9.74 23.32 1.61
CA GLN A 294 -9.19 23.49 0.27
C GLN A 294 -9.73 22.43 -0.71
N ALA A 295 -9.87 21.16 -0.28
CA ALA A 295 -10.51 20.10 -1.07
C ALA A 295 -11.95 20.48 -1.45
N LEU A 296 -12.76 20.95 -0.48
CA LEU A 296 -14.13 21.41 -0.71
C LEU A 296 -14.22 22.60 -1.67
N LYS A 297 -13.17 23.41 -1.76
CA LYS A 297 -13.09 24.57 -2.66
C LYS A 297 -12.81 24.16 -4.11
N VAL A 298 -11.95 23.16 -4.32
CA VAL A 298 -11.50 22.75 -5.67
C VAL A 298 -12.30 21.58 -6.24
N ALA A 299 -12.99 20.80 -5.41
CA ALA A 299 -13.73 19.64 -5.85
C ALA A 299 -14.88 19.98 -6.79
N GLN A 300 -14.95 19.26 -7.91
CA GLN A 300 -16.10 19.29 -8.82
C GLN A 300 -17.32 18.58 -8.21
N LYS A 301 -17.08 17.48 -7.51
CA LYS A 301 -18.07 16.66 -6.81
C LYS A 301 -17.75 16.68 -5.31
N LYS A 302 -18.57 17.38 -4.54
CA LYS A 302 -18.32 17.61 -3.11
C LYS A 302 -18.75 16.44 -2.22
N ASP A 303 -19.62 15.58 -2.72
CA ASP A 303 -20.05 14.35 -2.07
C ASP A 303 -18.87 13.50 -1.60
N ASP A 304 -17.91 13.23 -2.49
CA ASP A 304 -16.73 12.45 -2.12
C ASP A 304 -15.87 13.13 -1.05
N VAL A 305 -15.74 14.46 -1.10
CA VAL A 305 -15.00 15.22 -0.07
C VAL A 305 -15.69 15.12 1.29
N TYR A 306 -17.00 15.34 1.34
CA TYR A 306 -17.79 15.20 2.57
C TYR A 306 -17.72 13.79 3.13
N TYR A 307 -17.83 12.77 2.28
CA TYR A 307 -17.68 11.38 2.68
C TYR A 307 -16.31 11.11 3.30
N ASN A 308 -15.22 11.56 2.67
CA ASN A 308 -13.87 11.35 3.18
C ASN A 308 -13.62 12.10 4.51
N ILE A 309 -14.17 13.31 4.68
CA ILE A 309 -14.13 14.04 5.96
C ILE A 309 -14.86 13.25 7.05
N GLY A 310 -16.11 12.82 6.77
CA GLY A 310 -16.91 12.06 7.71
C GLY A 310 -16.27 10.73 8.11
N LYS A 311 -15.73 9.99 7.13
CA LYS A 311 -14.99 8.75 7.35
C LYS A 311 -13.75 8.96 8.25
N LEU A 312 -13.00 10.04 8.04
CA LEU A 312 -11.83 10.35 8.86
C LEU A 312 -12.24 10.71 10.30
N MET A 313 -13.27 11.53 10.48
CA MET A 313 -13.79 11.86 11.82
C MET A 313 -14.32 10.62 12.55
N TYR A 314 -15.01 9.72 11.83
CA TYR A 314 -15.44 8.43 12.37
C TYR A 314 -14.26 7.57 12.83
N ALA A 315 -13.23 7.41 11.99
CA ALA A 315 -12.02 6.67 12.33
C ALA A 315 -11.26 7.29 13.52
N TYR A 316 -11.23 8.63 13.60
CA TYR A 316 -10.68 9.36 14.75
C TYR A 316 -11.42 9.02 16.04
N GLN A 317 -12.75 9.04 16.06
CA GLN A 317 -13.54 8.71 17.24
C GLN A 317 -13.45 7.22 17.64
N LEU A 318 -13.37 6.32 16.68
CA LEU A 318 -13.10 4.89 16.95
C LEU A 318 -11.77 4.65 17.65
N SER A 319 -10.78 5.54 17.46
CA SER A 319 -9.49 5.46 18.16
C SER A 319 -9.56 5.82 19.65
N LYS A 320 -10.73 6.26 20.14
CA LYS A 320 -10.99 6.67 21.54
C LYS A 320 -9.96 7.70 22.05
N PRO A 321 -9.89 8.89 21.42
CA PRO A 321 -8.94 9.91 21.83
C PRO A 321 -9.24 10.38 23.26
N GLU A 322 -8.19 10.59 24.07
CA GLU A 322 -8.35 11.10 25.45
C GLU A 322 -9.08 12.44 25.49
N LYS A 323 -8.82 13.30 24.50
CA LYS A 323 -9.50 14.57 24.30
C LYS A 323 -9.92 14.69 22.85
N THR A 324 -11.23 14.89 22.64
CA THR A 324 -11.78 15.16 21.31
C THR A 324 -11.24 16.49 20.78
N TYR A 325 -10.69 16.45 19.57
CA TYR A 325 -10.26 17.64 18.85
C TYR A 325 -11.50 18.39 18.33
N LYS A 326 -11.70 19.60 18.85
CA LYS A 326 -12.82 20.50 18.49
C LYS A 326 -14.15 19.74 18.42
N ASP A 327 -14.77 19.73 17.25
CA ASP A 327 -16.07 19.15 16.93
C ASP A 327 -15.95 17.81 16.18
N TRP A 328 -14.80 17.14 16.19
CA TRP A 328 -14.62 15.85 15.51
C TRP A 328 -15.31 14.72 16.26
N THR A 329 -16.64 14.75 16.36
CA THR A 329 -17.50 13.77 17.04
C THR A 329 -18.18 12.84 16.04
N TYR A 330 -18.86 11.80 16.54
CA TYR A 330 -19.73 10.97 15.68
C TYR A 330 -20.85 11.78 15.03
N ASP A 331 -21.39 12.80 15.70
CA ASP A 331 -22.46 13.65 15.13
C ASP A 331 -21.96 14.46 13.94
N THR A 332 -20.77 15.07 14.05
CA THR A 332 -20.17 15.82 12.94
C THR A 332 -19.76 14.90 11.81
N ALA A 333 -19.25 13.70 12.12
CA ALA A 333 -18.98 12.67 11.11
C ALA A 333 -20.25 12.30 10.34
N LEU A 334 -21.34 12.01 11.07
CA LEU A 334 -22.65 11.68 10.52
C LEU A 334 -23.21 12.81 9.66
N GLN A 335 -23.08 14.07 10.11
CA GLN A 335 -23.51 15.24 9.36
C GLN A 335 -22.79 15.32 8.01
N ASN A 336 -21.47 15.14 7.99
CA ASN A 336 -20.69 15.13 6.74
C ASN A 336 -21.13 13.98 5.82
N VAL A 337 -21.30 12.77 6.33
CA VAL A 337 -21.77 11.64 5.52
C VAL A 337 -23.18 11.89 4.95
N ARG A 338 -24.08 12.49 5.73
CA ARG A 338 -25.41 12.88 5.25
C ARG A 338 -25.37 13.98 4.19
N GLN A 339 -24.43 14.93 4.27
CA GLN A 339 -24.19 15.89 3.18
C GLN A 339 -23.75 15.17 1.90
N ALA A 340 -22.88 14.16 2.00
CA ALA A 340 -22.50 13.35 0.85
C ALA A 340 -23.70 12.62 0.24
N ILE A 341 -24.51 11.93 1.06
CA ILE A 341 -25.73 11.22 0.63
C ILE A 341 -26.73 12.16 -0.03
N ALA A 342 -26.88 13.39 0.47
CA ALA A 342 -27.80 14.38 -0.10
C ALA A 342 -27.39 14.86 -1.49
N ILE A 343 -26.09 14.82 -1.82
CA ILE A 343 -25.56 15.20 -3.12
C ILE A 343 -25.60 14.01 -4.08
N ASP A 344 -25.09 12.86 -3.66
CA ASP A 344 -25.11 11.60 -4.42
C ASP A 344 -25.31 10.41 -3.45
N PRO A 345 -26.48 9.75 -3.45
CA PRO A 345 -26.81 8.71 -2.47
C PRO A 345 -26.16 7.36 -2.82
N LEU A 346 -24.83 7.32 -2.89
CA LEU A 346 -24.08 6.11 -3.17
C LEU A 346 -24.22 5.11 -2.01
N PRO A 347 -24.40 3.79 -2.28
CA PRO A 347 -24.53 2.77 -1.24
C PRO A 347 -23.40 2.76 -0.21
N ILE A 348 -22.17 3.10 -0.62
CA ILE A 348 -21.02 3.16 0.28
C ILE A 348 -21.12 4.30 1.31
N TYR A 349 -21.80 5.40 0.96
CA TYR A 349 -22.06 6.50 1.91
C TYR A 349 -23.14 6.10 2.91
N ILE A 350 -24.17 5.40 2.45
CA ILE A 350 -25.24 4.86 3.30
C ILE A 350 -24.69 3.80 4.26
N GLN A 351 -23.75 2.96 3.81
CA GLN A 351 -23.03 2.03 4.68
C GLN A 351 -22.30 2.77 5.81
N MET A 352 -21.58 3.85 5.48
CA MET A 352 -20.88 4.66 6.48
C MET A 352 -21.85 5.35 7.45
N GLU A 353 -23.02 5.81 6.99
CA GLU A 353 -24.08 6.30 7.88
C GLU A 353 -24.50 5.20 8.87
N GLY A 354 -24.73 3.97 8.39
CA GLY A 354 -25.05 2.83 9.24
C GLY A 354 -23.96 2.52 10.27
N ASP A 355 -22.70 2.55 9.87
CA ASP A 355 -21.54 2.28 10.74
C ASP A 355 -21.40 3.34 11.85
N ILE A 356 -21.60 4.62 11.51
CA ILE A 356 -21.56 5.70 12.50
C ILE A 356 -22.74 5.57 13.49
N LEU A 357 -23.95 5.32 13.00
CA LEU A 357 -25.14 5.14 13.85
C LEU A 357 -24.99 3.92 14.77
N PHE A 358 -24.40 2.83 14.27
CA PHE A 358 -24.09 1.65 15.06
C PHE A 358 -23.12 1.98 16.20
N ALA A 359 -22.06 2.75 15.92
CA ALA A 359 -21.11 3.19 16.93
C ALA A 359 -21.74 4.13 17.97
N GLN A 360 -22.74 4.92 17.57
CA GLN A 360 -23.56 5.75 18.46
C GLN A 360 -24.62 4.95 19.25
N GLN A 361 -24.73 3.63 19.02
CA GLN A 361 -25.77 2.75 19.57
C GLN A 361 -27.21 3.10 19.12
N ASP A 362 -27.35 3.90 18.05
CA ASP A 362 -28.62 4.07 17.35
C ASP A 362 -28.84 2.87 16.41
N TYR A 363 -29.19 1.74 17.00
CA TYR A 363 -29.38 0.49 16.26
C TYR A 363 -30.57 0.54 15.30
N ALA A 364 -31.58 1.37 15.57
CA ALA A 364 -32.73 1.54 14.69
C ALA A 364 -32.33 2.26 13.40
N GLY A 365 -31.61 3.38 13.53
CA GLY A 365 -31.06 4.11 12.39
C GLY A 365 -30.03 3.28 11.61
N ALA A 366 -29.14 2.59 12.32
CA ALA A 366 -28.14 1.72 11.70
C ALA A 366 -28.76 0.59 10.88
N LEU A 367 -29.77 -0.11 11.43
CA LEU A 367 -30.46 -1.18 10.73
C LEU A 367 -31.15 -0.68 9.46
N ALA A 368 -31.83 0.46 9.53
CA ALA A 368 -32.47 1.08 8.36
C ALA A 368 -31.47 1.45 7.25
N ALA A 369 -30.27 1.90 7.61
CA ALA A 369 -29.19 2.14 6.66
C ALA A 369 -28.68 0.83 6.03
N TYR A 370 -28.39 -0.19 6.85
CA TYR A 370 -27.91 -1.48 6.35
C TYR A 370 -28.93 -2.22 5.48
N GLU A 371 -30.23 -2.10 5.74
CA GLU A 371 -31.28 -2.63 4.86
C GLU A 371 -31.22 -2.02 3.46
N LYS A 372 -31.03 -0.70 3.35
CA LYS A 372 -30.83 -0.03 2.05
C LYS A 372 -29.57 -0.52 1.35
N VAL A 373 -28.48 -0.72 2.10
CA VAL A 373 -27.22 -1.24 1.54
C VAL A 373 -27.39 -2.69 1.05
N ASN A 374 -28.08 -3.53 1.82
CA ASN A 374 -28.34 -4.93 1.45
C ASN A 374 -29.27 -5.06 0.22
N ALA A 375 -30.03 -4.02 -0.12
CA ALA A 375 -30.82 -3.92 -1.35
C ALA A 375 -30.03 -3.38 -2.56
N SER A 376 -28.74 -3.04 -2.39
CA SER A 376 -27.90 -2.44 -3.43
C SER A 376 -26.94 -3.43 -4.10
N ASN A 377 -26.17 -2.94 -5.07
CA ASN A 377 -25.14 -3.72 -5.77
C ASN A 377 -23.90 -4.04 -4.92
N ILE A 378 -23.73 -3.43 -3.75
CA ILE A 378 -22.61 -3.73 -2.82
C ILE A 378 -23.00 -4.74 -1.73
N ALA A 379 -24.21 -5.31 -1.78
CA ALA A 379 -24.67 -6.31 -0.84
C ALA A 379 -23.72 -7.53 -0.82
N SER A 380 -23.20 -7.84 0.36
CA SER A 380 -22.14 -8.83 0.57
C SER A 380 -22.35 -9.56 1.90
N PRO A 381 -21.60 -10.64 2.21
CA PRO A 381 -21.66 -11.28 3.52
C PRO A 381 -21.47 -10.27 4.66
N ALA A 382 -20.50 -9.36 4.53
CA ALA A 382 -20.22 -8.35 5.54
C ALA A 382 -21.40 -7.40 5.81
N THR A 383 -22.13 -6.96 4.79
CA THR A 383 -23.25 -6.02 4.96
C THR A 383 -24.45 -6.69 5.64
N PHE A 384 -24.72 -7.96 5.32
CA PHE A 384 -25.74 -8.75 6.02
C PHE A 384 -25.32 -9.08 7.45
N PHE A 385 -24.04 -9.36 7.69
CA PHE A 385 -23.50 -9.56 9.03
C PHE A 385 -23.64 -8.29 9.90
N SER A 386 -23.32 -7.10 9.37
CA SER A 386 -23.53 -5.83 10.09
C SER A 386 -25.00 -5.63 10.48
N ALA A 387 -25.93 -5.92 9.56
CA ALA A 387 -27.37 -5.86 9.87
C ALA A 387 -27.76 -6.89 10.96
N ALA A 388 -27.29 -8.13 10.85
CA ALA A 388 -27.57 -9.17 11.83
C ALA A 388 -27.06 -8.78 13.23
N LYS A 389 -25.80 -8.29 13.32
CA LYS A 389 -25.19 -7.89 14.58
C LYS A 389 -25.89 -6.69 15.20
N THR A 390 -26.30 -5.73 14.39
CA THR A 390 -27.09 -4.57 14.81
C THR A 390 -28.41 -5.03 15.44
N LYS A 391 -29.11 -5.96 14.77
CA LYS A 391 -30.38 -6.49 15.24
C LYS A 391 -30.25 -7.32 16.51
N GLU A 392 -29.17 -8.10 16.63
CA GLU A 392 -28.84 -8.83 17.86
C GLU A 392 -28.62 -7.87 19.04
N LEU A 393 -27.80 -6.84 18.87
CA LEU A 393 -27.50 -5.86 19.92
C LEU A 393 -28.72 -5.00 20.30
N ALA A 394 -29.62 -4.76 19.33
CA ALA A 394 -30.92 -4.16 19.58
C ALA A 394 -31.89 -5.09 20.34
N LYS A 395 -31.48 -6.32 20.68
CA LYS A 395 -32.31 -7.36 21.29
C LYS A 395 -33.55 -7.69 20.46
N GLY A 396 -33.41 -7.67 19.14
CA GLY A 396 -34.46 -8.08 18.20
C GLY A 396 -34.78 -9.58 18.30
N ASP A 397 -35.83 -10.02 17.60
CA ASP A 397 -36.21 -11.43 17.58
C ASP A 397 -35.04 -12.30 17.07
N PRO A 398 -34.55 -13.28 17.86
CA PRO A 398 -33.46 -14.16 17.45
C PRO A 398 -33.67 -14.84 16.10
N LYS A 399 -34.92 -15.13 15.71
CA LYS A 399 -35.24 -15.72 14.40
C LYS A 399 -34.96 -14.77 13.25
N GLU A 400 -35.22 -13.48 13.44
CA GLU A 400 -34.94 -12.47 12.43
C GLU A 400 -33.43 -12.18 12.31
N VAL A 401 -32.69 -12.27 13.42
CA VAL A 401 -31.21 -12.24 13.41
C VAL A 401 -30.67 -13.42 12.60
N VAL A 402 -31.18 -14.63 12.84
CA VAL A 402 -30.81 -15.82 12.06
C VAL A 402 -31.13 -15.65 10.57
N ALA A 403 -32.28 -15.07 10.21
CA ALA A 403 -32.63 -14.82 8.80
C ALA A 403 -31.64 -13.88 8.09
N LEU A 404 -31.12 -12.86 8.79
CA LEU A 404 -30.05 -12.00 8.28
C LEU A 404 -28.73 -12.78 8.13
N MET A 405 -28.41 -13.65 9.08
CA MET A 405 -27.24 -14.53 8.98
C MET A 405 -27.37 -15.57 7.87
N ASP A 406 -28.57 -16.08 7.59
CA ASP A 406 -28.82 -16.95 6.44
C ASP A 406 -28.52 -16.22 5.13
N SER A 407 -28.94 -14.95 5.05
CA SER A 407 -28.62 -14.08 3.91
C SER A 407 -27.11 -13.81 3.80
N CYS A 408 -26.42 -13.62 4.93
CA CYS A 408 -24.95 -13.50 4.98
C CYS A 408 -24.28 -14.74 4.39
N ILE A 409 -24.64 -15.93 4.87
CA ILE A 409 -24.07 -17.20 4.40
C ILE A 409 -24.39 -17.46 2.92
N ALA A 410 -25.61 -17.11 2.47
CA ALA A 410 -26.01 -17.25 1.07
C ALA A 410 -25.19 -16.37 0.10
N ARG A 411 -24.56 -15.29 0.60
CA ARG A 411 -23.66 -14.43 -0.20
C ARG A 411 -22.20 -14.85 -0.15
N CYS A 412 -21.83 -15.83 0.67
CA CYS A 412 -20.47 -16.36 0.69
C CYS A 412 -20.19 -17.17 -0.59
N PRO A 413 -18.97 -17.08 -1.16
CA PRO A 413 -18.53 -18.00 -2.20
C PRO A 413 -18.68 -19.45 -1.77
N GLN A 414 -19.07 -20.33 -2.70
CA GLN A 414 -19.29 -21.76 -2.44
C GLN A 414 -18.25 -22.61 -3.17
N PRO A 415 -17.70 -23.66 -2.52
CA PRO A 415 -17.88 -24.01 -1.12
C PRO A 415 -17.25 -22.97 -0.18
N ILE A 416 -17.80 -22.82 1.03
CA ILE A 416 -17.29 -21.86 2.03
C ILE A 416 -15.85 -22.23 2.41
N THR A 417 -14.94 -21.27 2.23
CA THR A 417 -13.52 -21.38 2.58
C THR A 417 -13.25 -20.84 3.98
N ALA A 418 -12.03 -21.07 4.49
CA ALA A 418 -11.58 -20.58 5.78
C ALA A 418 -11.80 -19.06 5.98
N ASP A 419 -11.65 -18.25 4.92
CA ASP A 419 -11.83 -16.79 4.97
C ASP A 419 -13.25 -16.36 5.36
N PHE A 420 -14.26 -17.19 5.04
CA PHE A 420 -15.68 -16.93 5.34
C PHE A 420 -16.22 -17.81 6.47
N ALA A 421 -15.41 -18.74 6.98
CA ALA A 421 -15.78 -19.64 8.07
C ALA A 421 -16.23 -18.92 9.35
N PRO A 422 -15.68 -17.76 9.76
CA PRO A 422 -16.18 -17.04 10.94
C PRO A 422 -17.68 -16.74 10.91
N TYR A 423 -18.28 -16.50 9.73
CA TYR A 423 -19.72 -16.28 9.63
C TYR A 423 -20.55 -17.52 9.99
N LEU A 424 -20.00 -18.73 9.80
CA LEU A 424 -20.65 -19.96 10.24
C LEU A 424 -20.67 -20.06 11.76
N LEU A 425 -19.59 -19.71 12.45
CA LEU A 425 -19.56 -19.68 13.92
C LEU A 425 -20.56 -18.67 14.47
N GLU A 426 -20.60 -17.47 13.89
CA GLU A 426 -21.55 -16.44 14.27
C GLU A 426 -22.99 -16.94 14.07
N ARG A 427 -23.31 -17.55 12.91
CA ARG A 427 -24.64 -18.11 12.69
C ARG A 427 -24.94 -19.28 13.63
N ALA A 428 -23.97 -20.12 13.96
CA ALA A 428 -24.13 -21.19 14.93
C ALA A 428 -24.55 -20.64 16.31
N GLN A 429 -23.89 -19.57 16.76
CA GLN A 429 -24.26 -18.89 18.00
C GLN A 429 -25.65 -18.28 17.93
N MET A 430 -26.01 -17.63 16.82
CA MET A 430 -27.36 -17.08 16.63
C MET A 430 -28.44 -18.18 16.62
N ASN A 431 -28.14 -19.33 16.00
CA ASN A 431 -28.98 -20.51 16.03
C ASN A 431 -29.15 -21.05 17.45
N MET A 432 -28.08 -21.07 18.27
CA MET A 432 -28.17 -21.44 19.68
C MET A 432 -29.05 -20.47 20.48
N ASN A 433 -28.93 -19.17 20.24
CA ASN A 433 -29.75 -18.13 20.87
C ASN A 433 -31.23 -18.24 20.45
N ALA A 434 -31.50 -18.62 19.20
CA ALA A 434 -32.83 -18.84 18.66
C ALA A 434 -33.45 -20.21 19.05
N GLY A 435 -32.77 -21.03 19.86
CA GLY A 435 -33.25 -22.35 20.26
C GLY A 435 -33.24 -23.37 19.11
N GLN A 436 -32.36 -23.19 18.13
CA GLN A 436 -32.19 -24.05 16.96
C GLN A 436 -30.86 -24.83 17.00
N PRO A 437 -30.61 -25.67 18.03
CA PRO A 437 -29.31 -26.30 18.25
C PRO A 437 -28.90 -27.27 17.14
N ARG A 438 -29.86 -27.86 16.41
CA ARG A 438 -29.57 -28.72 15.24
C ARG A 438 -28.95 -27.91 14.09
N ASN A 439 -29.44 -26.70 13.85
CA ASN A 439 -28.88 -25.83 12.81
C ASN A 439 -27.49 -25.34 13.22
N ALA A 440 -27.29 -25.01 14.50
CA ALA A 440 -25.98 -24.67 15.04
C ALA A 440 -24.95 -25.81 14.84
N MET A 441 -25.34 -27.07 15.07
CA MET A 441 -24.46 -28.21 14.79
C MET A 441 -24.05 -28.30 13.32
N LEU A 442 -24.98 -28.06 12.39
CA LEU A 442 -24.68 -28.07 10.96
C LEU A 442 -23.69 -26.96 10.60
N ASP A 443 -23.82 -25.78 11.22
CA ASP A 443 -22.87 -24.68 11.05
C ASP A 443 -21.48 -25.04 11.60
N TYR A 444 -21.39 -25.68 12.77
CA TYR A 444 -20.11 -26.16 13.30
C TYR A 444 -19.48 -27.23 12.41
N ASP A 445 -20.27 -28.14 11.84
CA ASP A 445 -19.77 -29.15 10.91
C ASP A 445 -19.25 -28.50 9.62
N ALA A 446 -20.00 -27.54 9.05
CA ALA A 446 -19.56 -26.76 7.90
C ALA A 446 -18.29 -25.94 8.20
N TYR A 447 -18.20 -25.35 9.39
CA TYR A 447 -17.00 -24.63 9.84
C TYR A 447 -15.79 -25.56 9.88
N HIS A 448 -15.91 -26.71 10.54
CA HIS A 448 -14.85 -27.71 10.64
C HIS A 448 -14.36 -28.14 9.26
N THR A 449 -15.27 -28.34 8.29
CA THR A 449 -14.90 -28.62 6.90
C THR A 449 -14.19 -27.44 6.24
N ALA A 450 -14.69 -26.21 6.39
CA ALA A 450 -14.14 -25.00 5.77
C ALA A 450 -12.69 -24.72 6.22
N VAL A 451 -12.39 -24.99 7.50
CA VAL A 451 -11.04 -24.85 8.08
C VAL A 451 -10.22 -26.15 8.03
N LYS A 452 -10.69 -27.18 7.31
CA LYS A 452 -9.99 -28.47 7.14
C LYS A 452 -9.63 -29.17 8.45
N GLY A 453 -10.45 -28.99 9.48
CA GLY A 453 -10.24 -29.55 10.81
C GLY A 453 -9.19 -28.84 11.66
N GLU A 454 -8.65 -27.70 11.21
CA GLU A 454 -7.78 -26.84 12.01
C GLU A 454 -8.61 -26.07 13.06
N VAL A 455 -8.98 -26.78 14.13
CA VAL A 455 -9.78 -26.27 15.25
C VAL A 455 -9.11 -26.55 16.58
N ASN A 456 -9.54 -25.85 17.64
CA ASN A 456 -9.05 -26.05 19.00
C ASN A 456 -10.05 -26.81 19.88
N ASP A 457 -9.69 -27.04 21.14
CA ASP A 457 -10.54 -27.68 22.16
C ASP A 457 -11.87 -26.94 22.36
N VAL A 458 -11.84 -25.61 22.38
CA VAL A 458 -13.01 -24.75 22.57
C VAL A 458 -14.06 -24.96 21.46
N PHE A 459 -13.64 -25.21 20.23
CA PHE A 459 -14.56 -25.55 19.13
C PHE A 459 -15.37 -26.82 19.43
N TYR A 460 -14.69 -27.89 19.87
CA TYR A 460 -15.36 -29.16 20.21
C TYR A 460 -16.31 -28.96 21.39
N TYR A 461 -15.91 -28.17 22.38
CA TYR A 461 -16.79 -27.81 23.49
C TYR A 461 -18.07 -27.09 23.04
N TYR A 462 -18.00 -26.12 22.13
CA TYR A 462 -19.20 -25.45 21.65
C TYR A 462 -20.09 -26.33 20.76
N ARG A 463 -19.50 -27.20 19.94
CA ARG A 463 -20.27 -28.16 19.15
C ARG A 463 -20.94 -29.21 20.04
N GLU A 464 -20.27 -29.63 21.12
CA GLU A 464 -20.85 -30.47 22.17
C GLU A 464 -22.09 -29.83 22.76
N GLN A 465 -22.03 -28.55 23.17
CA GLN A 465 -23.16 -27.88 23.79
C GLN A 465 -24.37 -27.85 22.85
N ALA A 466 -24.13 -27.60 21.55
CA ALA A 466 -25.18 -27.67 20.53
C ALA A 466 -25.73 -29.10 20.40
N ALA A 467 -24.87 -30.12 20.37
CA ALA A 467 -25.27 -31.53 20.34
C ALA A 467 -26.09 -31.93 21.57
N LEU A 468 -25.69 -31.51 22.78
CA LEU A 468 -26.39 -31.78 24.02
C LEU A 468 -27.80 -31.15 24.01
N LYS A 469 -27.91 -29.88 23.60
CA LYS A 469 -29.23 -29.20 23.46
C LYS A 469 -30.09 -29.84 22.36
N ALA A 470 -29.47 -30.31 21.27
CA ALA A 470 -30.14 -31.05 20.21
C ALA A 470 -30.50 -32.50 20.58
N ARG A 471 -30.13 -32.94 21.80
CA ARG A 471 -30.28 -34.33 22.30
C ARG A 471 -29.53 -35.37 21.46
N GLN A 472 -28.44 -34.96 20.80
CA GLN A 472 -27.51 -35.83 20.08
C GLN A 472 -26.39 -36.29 21.02
N PHE A 473 -26.77 -37.05 22.06
CA PHE A 473 -25.86 -37.30 23.18
C PHE A 473 -24.60 -38.07 22.81
N GLN A 474 -24.64 -38.97 21.82
CA GLN A 474 -23.43 -39.66 21.36
C GLN A 474 -22.44 -38.67 20.72
N ARG A 475 -22.92 -37.75 19.89
CA ARG A 475 -22.06 -36.70 19.31
C ARG A 475 -21.49 -35.78 20.37
N ALA A 476 -22.31 -35.40 21.36
CA ALA A 476 -21.85 -34.61 22.51
C ALA A 476 -20.73 -35.34 23.26
N LEU A 477 -20.88 -36.65 23.48
CA LEU A 477 -19.85 -37.48 24.11
C LEU A 477 -18.56 -37.53 23.29
N ASP A 478 -18.66 -37.72 21.98
CA ASP A 478 -17.49 -37.77 21.10
C ASP A 478 -16.75 -36.43 21.09
N ASP A 479 -17.48 -35.31 21.02
CA ASP A 479 -16.92 -33.95 21.03
C ASP A 479 -16.27 -33.59 22.37
N ILE A 480 -16.90 -33.91 23.51
CA ILE A 480 -16.31 -33.58 24.82
C ILE A 480 -15.04 -34.39 25.09
N VAL A 481 -15.00 -35.66 24.65
CA VAL A 481 -13.79 -36.48 24.74
C VAL A 481 -12.68 -35.84 23.91
N LYS A 482 -12.99 -35.33 22.71
CA LYS A 482 -12.02 -34.62 21.88
C LYS A 482 -11.50 -33.34 22.55
N ALA A 483 -12.37 -32.55 23.17
CA ALA A 483 -11.97 -31.37 23.93
C ALA A 483 -11.02 -31.72 25.10
N ILE A 484 -11.32 -32.79 25.84
CA ILE A 484 -10.46 -33.30 26.94
C ILE A 484 -9.12 -33.81 26.41
N GLU A 485 -9.10 -34.53 25.29
CA GLU A 485 -7.84 -34.99 24.66
C GLU A 485 -6.92 -33.81 24.31
N MET A 486 -7.49 -32.70 23.86
CA MET A 486 -6.75 -31.50 23.45
C MET A 486 -6.32 -30.65 24.65
N ASN A 487 -7.14 -30.60 25.72
CA ASN A 487 -6.84 -29.87 26.95
C ASN A 487 -7.32 -30.66 28.19
N PRO A 488 -6.49 -31.58 28.70
CA PRO A 488 -6.89 -32.51 29.77
C PRO A 488 -6.98 -31.84 31.16
N THR A 489 -6.42 -30.65 31.31
CA THR A 489 -6.36 -29.92 32.59
C THR A 489 -7.58 -29.05 32.83
N ASP A 490 -8.40 -28.77 31.82
CA ASP A 490 -9.62 -27.99 32.00
C ASP A 490 -10.72 -28.84 32.63
N LEU A 491 -10.97 -28.59 33.93
CA LEU A 491 -11.98 -29.29 34.70
C LEU A 491 -13.40 -29.03 34.18
N THR A 492 -13.61 -27.95 33.42
CA THR A 492 -14.90 -27.65 32.78
C THR A 492 -15.27 -28.74 31.80
N TYR A 493 -14.32 -29.20 30.97
CA TYR A 493 -14.61 -30.27 30.01
C TYR A 493 -14.89 -31.61 30.69
N GLN A 494 -14.21 -31.88 31.81
CA GLN A 494 -14.50 -33.07 32.61
C GLN A 494 -15.88 -32.98 33.28
N ALA A 495 -16.27 -31.82 33.79
CA ALA A 495 -17.59 -31.60 34.36
C ALA A 495 -18.69 -31.80 33.30
N GLU A 496 -18.50 -31.26 32.11
CA GLU A 496 -19.42 -31.41 30.98
C GLU A 496 -19.48 -32.87 30.49
N HIS A 497 -18.35 -33.58 30.50
CA HIS A 497 -18.33 -35.02 30.24
C HIS A 497 -19.16 -35.80 31.27
N ALA A 498 -19.11 -35.42 32.55
CA ALA A 498 -19.99 -35.99 33.57
C ALA A 498 -21.46 -35.61 33.34
N VAL A 499 -21.76 -34.39 32.89
CA VAL A 499 -23.11 -33.96 32.51
C VAL A 499 -23.66 -34.82 31.38
N VAL A 500 -22.89 -35.05 30.31
CA VAL A 500 -23.31 -35.90 29.19
C VAL A 500 -23.57 -37.34 29.67
N ASN A 501 -22.68 -37.92 30.48
CA ASN A 501 -22.85 -39.26 31.05
C ASN A 501 -24.11 -39.36 31.92
N LEU A 502 -24.36 -38.36 32.79
CA LEU A 502 -25.58 -38.26 33.57
C LEU A 502 -26.82 -38.23 32.67
N ARG A 503 -26.78 -37.50 31.55
CA ARG A 503 -27.92 -37.37 30.62
C ARG A 503 -28.21 -38.64 29.82
N VAL A 504 -27.21 -39.49 29.59
CA VAL A 504 -27.37 -40.81 28.95
C VAL A 504 -27.58 -41.97 29.94
N GLY A 505 -27.69 -41.67 31.24
CA GLY A 505 -27.95 -42.68 32.28
C GLY A 505 -26.73 -43.46 32.75
N ARG A 506 -25.51 -42.99 32.43
CA ARG A 506 -24.23 -43.55 32.86
C ARG A 506 -23.78 -42.91 34.18
N TYR A 507 -24.53 -43.18 35.24
CA TYR A 507 -24.40 -42.47 36.51
C TYR A 507 -23.11 -42.85 37.26
N GLU A 508 -22.73 -44.12 37.23
CA GLU A 508 -21.50 -44.62 37.83
C GLU A 508 -20.26 -44.01 37.18
N GLU A 509 -20.24 -43.91 35.84
CA GLU A 509 -19.17 -43.25 35.10
C GLU A 509 -19.11 -41.75 35.41
N ALA A 510 -20.26 -41.07 35.46
CA ALA A 510 -20.33 -39.67 35.84
C ALA A 510 -19.77 -39.46 37.27
N ILE A 511 -20.14 -40.30 38.23
CA ILE A 511 -19.61 -40.24 39.61
C ILE A 511 -18.09 -40.43 39.63
N GLN A 512 -17.56 -41.35 38.83
CA GLN A 512 -16.12 -41.57 38.76
C GLN A 512 -15.37 -40.36 38.23
N ILE A 513 -15.90 -39.71 37.18
CA ILE A 513 -15.34 -38.47 36.61
C ILE A 513 -15.37 -37.36 37.67
N LEU A 514 -16.53 -37.14 38.30
CA LEU A 514 -16.71 -36.07 39.29
C LEU A 514 -15.83 -36.25 40.53
N ASN A 515 -15.63 -37.49 40.99
CA ASN A 515 -14.68 -37.79 42.06
C ASN A 515 -13.23 -37.48 41.66
N ASN A 516 -12.87 -37.63 40.39
CA ASN A 516 -11.54 -37.24 39.91
C ASN A 516 -11.40 -35.71 39.85
N ILE A 517 -12.46 -34.99 39.43
CA ILE A 517 -12.49 -33.51 39.51
C ILE A 517 -12.28 -33.08 40.96
N LEU A 518 -12.99 -33.66 41.92
CA LEU A 518 -12.87 -33.30 43.34
C LEU A 518 -11.54 -33.70 44.00
N LYS A 519 -10.81 -34.68 43.44
CA LYS A 519 -9.43 -34.96 43.84
C LYS A 519 -8.47 -33.87 43.37
N ALA A 520 -8.71 -33.31 42.20
CA ALA A 520 -7.89 -32.23 41.63
C ALA A 520 -8.24 -30.87 42.25
N ASP A 521 -9.54 -30.56 42.37
CA ASP A 521 -10.07 -29.37 43.01
C ASP A 521 -11.20 -29.73 43.99
N PRO A 522 -10.89 -29.88 45.28
CA PRO A 522 -11.89 -30.13 46.33
C PRO A 522 -12.91 -29.00 46.52
N LYS A 523 -12.72 -27.82 45.91
CA LYS A 523 -13.64 -26.68 46.00
C LYS A 523 -14.52 -26.51 44.77
N TYR A 524 -14.48 -27.45 43.82
CA TYR A 524 -15.29 -27.41 42.61
C TYR A 524 -16.78 -27.65 42.93
N ALA A 525 -17.52 -26.58 43.23
CA ALA A 525 -18.88 -26.63 43.77
C ALA A 525 -19.86 -27.41 42.87
N GLU A 526 -19.76 -27.21 41.55
CA GLU A 526 -20.61 -27.88 40.57
C GLU A 526 -20.43 -29.41 40.58
N ALA A 527 -19.24 -29.92 40.89
CA ALA A 527 -19.00 -31.35 40.90
C ALA A 527 -19.79 -32.04 42.03
N TYR A 528 -19.89 -31.40 43.20
CA TYR A 528 -20.75 -31.85 44.29
C TYR A 528 -22.23 -31.83 43.88
N ARG A 529 -22.68 -30.79 43.17
CA ARG A 529 -24.06 -30.72 42.66
C ARG A 529 -24.34 -31.86 41.68
N LEU A 530 -23.45 -32.11 40.73
CA LEU A 530 -23.60 -33.18 39.74
C LEU A 530 -23.53 -34.57 40.39
N LEU A 531 -22.70 -34.77 41.42
CA LEU A 531 -22.65 -36.02 42.20
C LEU A 531 -23.99 -36.30 42.88
N GLY A 532 -24.56 -35.28 43.52
CA GLY A 532 -25.87 -35.38 44.14
C GLY A 532 -26.94 -35.78 43.13
N LEU A 533 -26.94 -35.16 41.93
CA LEU A 533 -27.86 -35.54 40.87
C LEU A 533 -27.69 -37.00 40.41
N CYS A 534 -26.45 -37.49 40.26
CA CYS A 534 -26.19 -38.90 39.94
C CYS A 534 -26.74 -39.82 41.05
N GLN A 535 -26.47 -39.50 42.31
CA GLN A 535 -26.91 -40.29 43.47
C GLN A 535 -28.44 -40.32 43.63
N ILE A 536 -29.15 -39.22 43.29
CA ILE A 536 -30.62 -39.23 43.21
C ILE A 536 -31.10 -40.27 42.19
N GLN A 537 -30.48 -40.34 41.01
CA GLN A 537 -30.85 -41.33 39.99
C GLN A 537 -30.56 -42.78 40.46
N LEU A 538 -29.52 -42.97 41.26
CA LEU A 538 -29.17 -44.24 41.90
C LEU A 538 -29.95 -44.51 43.20
N LYS A 539 -30.94 -43.69 43.55
CA LYS A 539 -31.75 -43.80 44.78
C LYS A 539 -30.97 -43.70 46.10
N LYS A 540 -29.80 -43.05 46.07
CA LYS A 540 -28.93 -42.75 47.22
C LYS A 540 -29.20 -41.35 47.76
N THR A 541 -30.43 -41.11 48.23
CA THR A 541 -30.91 -39.76 48.57
C THR A 541 -30.12 -39.10 49.70
N ASP A 542 -29.74 -39.84 50.74
CA ASP A 542 -29.00 -39.27 51.88
C ASP A 542 -27.61 -38.75 51.47
N GLU A 543 -26.89 -39.54 50.65
CA GLU A 543 -25.60 -39.13 50.10
C GLU A 543 -25.75 -37.90 49.18
N ALA A 544 -26.79 -37.89 48.35
CA ALA A 544 -27.08 -36.76 47.47
C ALA A 544 -27.32 -35.47 48.25
N CYS A 545 -28.07 -35.56 49.35
CA CYS A 545 -28.33 -34.42 50.22
C CYS A 545 -27.08 -33.92 50.95
N GLY A 546 -26.14 -34.80 51.31
CA GLY A 546 -24.82 -34.39 51.78
C GLY A 546 -24.05 -33.59 50.74
N ASN A 547 -24.02 -34.08 49.50
CA ASN A 547 -23.34 -33.42 48.39
C ASN A 547 -23.99 -32.09 47.98
N PHE A 548 -25.32 -32.00 47.95
CA PHE A 548 -26.02 -30.73 47.69
C PHE A 548 -25.73 -29.67 48.77
N LYS A 549 -25.73 -30.06 50.05
CA LYS A 549 -25.32 -29.15 51.14
C LYS A 549 -23.89 -28.66 50.93
N LYS A 550 -22.99 -29.54 50.51
CA LYS A 550 -21.60 -29.15 50.23
C LYS A 550 -21.47 -28.19 49.05
N ALA A 551 -22.18 -28.44 47.95
CA ALA A 551 -22.22 -27.53 46.81
C ALA A 551 -22.75 -26.15 47.23
N LYS A 552 -23.76 -26.08 48.12
CA LYS A 552 -24.29 -24.83 48.67
C LYS A 552 -23.26 -24.09 49.52
N GLU A 553 -22.56 -24.79 50.40
CA GLU A 553 -21.45 -24.21 51.20
C GLU A 553 -20.36 -23.59 50.32
N LEU A 554 -20.12 -24.18 49.14
CA LEU A 554 -19.14 -23.72 48.16
C LEU A 554 -19.70 -22.68 47.17
N GLY A 555 -20.97 -22.28 47.31
CA GLY A 555 -21.58 -21.21 46.55
C GLY A 555 -22.13 -21.59 45.17
N ASP A 556 -22.46 -22.87 44.93
CA ASP A 556 -23.15 -23.25 43.68
C ASP A 556 -24.55 -22.57 43.61
N PRO A 557 -24.83 -21.77 42.58
CA PRO A 557 -26.07 -20.98 42.50
C PRO A 557 -27.32 -21.80 42.12
N ASN A 558 -27.15 -23.05 41.68
CA ASN A 558 -28.21 -23.88 41.11
C ASN A 558 -28.68 -25.01 42.05
N VAL A 559 -28.17 -25.06 43.29
CA VAL A 559 -28.40 -26.20 44.19
C VAL A 559 -29.63 -26.05 45.10
N ASP A 560 -30.10 -24.82 45.36
CA ASP A 560 -31.17 -24.57 46.32
C ASP A 560 -32.49 -25.25 45.95
N GLU A 561 -32.87 -25.21 44.66
CA GLU A 561 -34.05 -25.92 44.15
C GLU A 561 -33.91 -27.44 44.30
N LEU A 562 -32.70 -27.97 44.13
CA LEU A 562 -32.42 -29.42 44.24
C LEU A 562 -32.54 -29.89 45.69
N ILE A 563 -32.03 -29.12 46.66
CA ILE A 563 -32.18 -29.41 48.09
C ILE A 563 -33.65 -29.43 48.46
N THR A 564 -34.41 -28.38 48.08
CA THR A 564 -35.84 -28.28 48.39
C THR A 564 -36.63 -29.45 47.81
N LYS A 565 -36.26 -29.91 46.61
CA LYS A 565 -36.96 -30.99 45.91
C LYS A 565 -36.68 -32.38 46.49
N TYR A 566 -35.42 -32.66 46.84
CA TYR A 566 -34.96 -34.02 47.15
C TYR A 566 -34.60 -34.26 48.62
N CYS A 567 -34.34 -33.22 49.41
CA CYS A 567 -33.86 -33.30 50.79
C CYS A 567 -34.91 -32.75 51.75
N LYS A 568 -35.92 -33.59 52.04
CA LYS A 568 -37.04 -33.25 52.93
C LYS A 568 -36.73 -33.58 54.38
#